data_AF-A0A1R1Z1G0-F1
#
_entry.id   AF-A0A1R1Z1G0-F1
#
_cell.length_a   1.000
_cell.length_b   1.000
_cell.length_c   1.000
_cell.angle_alpha   90.00
_cell.angle_beta   90.00
_cell.angle_gamma   90.00
#
_symmetry.space_group_name_H-M   'P 1'
#
loop_
_entity.id
_entity.type
_entity.pdbx_description
1 polymer ?
#
loop_
_entity_poly.entity_id
_entity_poly.type
_entity_poly.pdbx_seq_one_letter_code
_entity_poly.pdbx_strand_id
1 'polypeptide(L)'
;MSQLVDDGRSFITAEIDLAKARATDKIGRFRSVAIFFGIAAVLGLSALIALLVGLIFALTPAVGPFAATLIVVGVVVIIAGILAMMGKSRLSGDGA
;
A
#
# COMPACT_ATOMS: atom_id res chain seq x y z
N MET A 1 -46.60 12.12 28.23
CA MET A 1 -45.24 11.77 28.69
C MET A 1 -44.62 10.61 27.92
N SER A 2 -45.36 9.57 27.48
CA SER A 2 -44.73 8.42 26.76
C SER A 2 -44.28 8.73 25.32
N GLN A 3 -44.96 9.65 24.61
CA GLN A 3 -44.59 10.02 23.22
C GLN A 3 -43.17 10.59 23.07
N LEU A 4 -42.67 11.33 24.08
CA LEU A 4 -41.31 11.89 24.06
C LEU A 4 -40.22 10.81 24.22
N VAL A 5 -40.55 9.71 24.93
CA VAL A 5 -39.63 8.57 25.14
C VAL A 5 -39.61 7.69 23.88
N ASP A 6 -40.75 7.51 23.23
CA ASP A 6 -40.87 6.76 21.98
C ASP A 6 -40.17 7.50 20.81
N ASP A 7 -40.34 8.82 20.71
CA ASP A 7 -39.65 9.65 19.71
C ASP A 7 -38.13 9.67 19.91
N GLY A 8 -37.66 9.76 21.17
CA GLY A 8 -36.23 9.70 21.48
C GLY A 8 -35.60 8.34 21.10
N ARG A 9 -36.34 7.25 21.28
CA ARG A 9 -35.89 5.90 20.90
C ARG A 9 -35.84 5.73 19.37
N SER A 10 -36.81 6.28 18.67
CA SER A 10 -36.86 6.32 17.20
C SER A 10 -35.69 7.12 16.61
N PHE A 11 -35.40 8.29 17.20
CA PHE A 11 -34.28 9.15 16.80
C PHE A 11 -32.91 8.46 16.97
N ILE A 12 -32.68 7.81 18.11
CA ILE A 12 -31.44 7.06 18.36
C ILE A 12 -31.28 5.92 17.34
N THR A 13 -32.37 5.23 17.01
CA THR A 13 -32.33 4.13 16.03
C THR A 13 -31.98 4.64 14.63
N ALA A 14 -32.54 5.79 14.22
CA ALA A 14 -32.22 6.43 12.95
C ALA A 14 -30.75 6.88 12.86
N GLU A 15 -30.19 7.43 13.94
CA GLU A 15 -28.77 7.83 14.00
C GLU A 15 -27.84 6.63 13.85
N ILE A 16 -28.19 5.49 14.49
CA ILE A 16 -27.44 4.23 14.39
C ILE A 16 -27.50 3.68 12.97
N ASP A 17 -28.66 3.69 12.33
CA ASP A 17 -28.82 3.23 10.95
C ASP A 17 -28.08 4.14 9.96
N LEU A 18 -28.06 5.45 10.19
CA LEU A 18 -27.31 6.42 9.40
C LEU A 18 -25.80 6.21 9.57
N ALA A 19 -25.32 6.00 10.81
CA ALA A 19 -23.93 5.67 11.10
C ALA A 19 -23.50 4.36 10.44
N LYS A 20 -24.36 3.34 10.48
CA LYS A 20 -24.15 2.04 9.84
C LYS A 20 -24.09 2.17 8.32
N ALA A 21 -25.01 2.93 7.71
CA ALA A 21 -25.00 3.20 6.27
C ALA A 21 -23.72 3.94 5.84
N ARG A 22 -23.28 4.96 6.59
CA ARG A 22 -22.01 5.66 6.32
C ARG A 22 -20.79 4.74 6.47
N ALA A 23 -20.81 3.83 7.44
CA ALA A 23 -19.75 2.84 7.61
C ALA A 23 -19.72 1.87 6.42
N THR A 24 -20.86 1.33 6.00
CA THR A 24 -20.98 0.41 4.86
C THR A 24 -20.59 1.07 3.54
N ASP A 25 -20.98 2.32 3.30
CA ASP A 25 -20.62 3.05 2.07
C ASP A 25 -19.10 3.30 1.99
N LYS A 26 -18.45 3.62 3.12
CA LYS A 26 -16.99 3.71 3.18
C LYS A 26 -16.36 2.35 2.87
N ILE A 27 -16.82 1.26 3.49
CA ILE A 27 -16.28 -0.10 3.28
C ILE A 27 -16.37 -0.53 1.81
N GLY A 28 -17.47 -0.21 1.12
CA GLY A 28 -17.65 -0.52 -0.29
C GLY A 28 -16.57 0.10 -1.19
N ARG A 29 -16.23 1.37 -0.95
CA ARG A 29 -15.12 2.05 -1.65
C ARG A 29 -13.76 1.47 -1.29
N PHE A 30 -13.52 1.18 -0.02
CA PHE A 30 -12.24 0.57 0.41
C PHE A 30 -12.00 -0.81 -0.22
N ARG A 31 -13.05 -1.60 -0.45
CA ARG A 31 -12.91 -2.92 -1.08
C ARG A 31 -12.36 -2.84 -2.50
N SER A 32 -12.88 -1.93 -3.32
CA SER A 32 -12.40 -1.73 -4.69
C SER A 32 -10.95 -1.23 -4.68
N VAL A 33 -10.66 -0.21 -3.86
CA VAL A 33 -9.30 0.36 -3.72
C VAL A 33 -8.30 -0.71 -3.27
N ALA A 34 -8.67 -1.56 -2.31
CA ALA A 34 -7.80 -2.63 -1.82
C ALA A 34 -7.48 -3.68 -2.90
N ILE A 35 -8.46 -4.05 -3.73
CA ILE A 35 -8.24 -5.01 -4.83
C ILE A 35 -7.31 -4.40 -5.88
N PHE A 36 -7.60 -3.18 -6.36
CA PHE A 36 -6.75 -2.51 -7.35
C PHE A 36 -5.34 -2.27 -6.81
N PHE A 37 -5.21 -1.87 -5.55
CA PHE A 37 -3.91 -1.69 -4.91
C PHE A 37 -3.14 -3.01 -4.77
N GLY A 38 -3.82 -4.10 -4.41
CA GLY A 38 -3.23 -5.44 -4.37
C GLY A 38 -2.70 -5.87 -5.74
N ILE A 39 -3.50 -5.71 -6.80
CA ILE A 39 -3.09 -6.01 -8.18
C ILE A 39 -1.89 -5.14 -8.58
N ALA A 40 -1.94 -3.84 -8.32
CA ALA A 40 -0.85 -2.92 -8.64
C ALA A 40 0.44 -3.27 -7.89
N ALA A 41 0.36 -3.67 -6.62
CA ALA A 41 1.51 -4.10 -5.82
C ALA A 41 2.16 -5.36 -6.41
N VAL A 42 1.35 -6.37 -6.76
CA VAL A 42 1.85 -7.62 -7.38
C VAL A 42 2.48 -7.32 -8.74
N LEU A 43 1.78 -6.59 -9.62
CA LEU A 43 2.31 -6.24 -10.94
C LEU A 43 3.56 -5.37 -10.87
N GLY A 44 3.60 -4.41 -9.93
CA GLY A 44 4.77 -3.57 -9.70
C GLY A 44 5.97 -4.39 -9.23
N LEU A 45 5.76 -5.34 -8.31
CA LEU A 45 6.82 -6.26 -7.87
C LEU A 45 7.29 -7.15 -9.02
N SER A 46 6.38 -7.74 -9.80
CA SER A 46 6.72 -8.55 -10.96
C SER A 46 7.50 -7.75 -12.01
N ALA A 47 7.08 -6.51 -12.29
CA ALA A 47 7.77 -5.62 -13.22
C ALA A 47 9.17 -5.25 -12.73
N LEU A 48 9.35 -5.00 -11.43
CA LEU A 48 10.67 -4.78 -10.84
C LEU A 48 11.58 -5.99 -11.04
N ILE A 49 11.12 -7.20 -10.74
CA ILE A 49 11.91 -8.42 -10.93
C ILE A 49 12.29 -8.57 -12.42
N ALA A 50 11.34 -8.41 -13.33
CA ALA A 50 11.59 -8.50 -14.77
C ALA A 50 12.60 -7.44 -15.25
N LEU A 51 12.52 -6.22 -14.73
CA LEU A 51 13.48 -5.14 -15.02
C LEU A 51 14.90 -5.50 -14.57
N LEU A 52 15.05 -6.06 -13.36
CA LEU A 52 16.35 -6.50 -12.84
C LEU A 52 16.94 -7.62 -13.71
N VAL A 53 16.12 -8.59 -14.09
CA VAL A 53 16.53 -9.66 -15.00
C VAL A 53 16.98 -9.07 -16.34
N GLY A 54 16.17 -8.19 -16.95
CA GLY A 54 16.53 -7.51 -18.20
C GLY A 54 17.85 -6.74 -18.12
N LEU A 55 18.10 -6.04 -17.00
CA LEU A 55 19.35 -5.32 -16.76
C LEU A 55 20.55 -6.25 -16.66
N ILE A 56 20.40 -7.39 -15.97
CA ILE A 56 21.43 -8.42 -15.88
C ILE A 56 21.76 -8.96 -17.29
N PHE A 57 20.75 -9.29 -18.09
CA PHE A 57 20.95 -9.76 -19.46
C PHE A 57 21.62 -8.72 -20.35
N ALA A 58 21.29 -7.43 -20.20
CA ALA A 58 21.92 -6.35 -20.93
C ALA A 58 23.41 -6.16 -20.58
N LEU A 59 23.79 -6.39 -19.32
CA LEU A 59 25.18 -6.26 -18.85
C LEU A 59 26.01 -7.54 -19.04
N THR A 60 25.36 -8.70 -19.13
CA THR A 60 26.01 -10.01 -19.24
C THR A 60 27.05 -10.09 -20.37
N PRO A 61 26.82 -9.55 -21.59
CA PRO A 61 27.82 -9.60 -22.66
C PRO A 61 29.12 -8.84 -22.36
N ALA A 62 29.08 -7.84 -21.47
CA ALA A 62 30.23 -6.97 -21.19
C ALA A 62 31.09 -7.50 -20.05
N VAL A 63 30.48 -8.02 -18.97
CA VAL A 63 31.19 -8.38 -17.72
C VAL A 63 31.00 -9.83 -17.30
N GLY A 64 30.20 -10.59 -18.05
CA GLY A 64 29.81 -11.95 -17.69
C GLY A 64 28.64 -12.00 -16.70
N PRO A 65 27.96 -13.16 -16.60
CA PRO A 65 26.69 -13.29 -15.89
C PRO A 65 26.84 -13.05 -14.37
N PHE A 66 27.90 -13.57 -13.75
CA PHE A 66 28.11 -13.42 -12.30
C PHE A 66 28.47 -11.99 -11.88
N ALA A 67 29.27 -11.28 -12.68
CA ALA A 67 29.60 -9.88 -12.37
C ALA A 67 28.39 -8.97 -12.59
N ALA A 68 27.60 -9.23 -13.65
CA ALA A 68 26.38 -8.48 -13.93
C ALA A 68 25.36 -8.60 -12.78
N THR A 69 25.11 -9.80 -12.26
CA THR A 69 24.19 -10.00 -11.13
C THR A 69 24.66 -9.28 -9.88
N LEU A 70 25.97 -9.34 -9.56
CA LEU A 70 26.54 -8.72 -8.37
C LEU A 70 26.44 -7.18 -8.42
N ILE A 71 26.72 -6.59 -9.59
CA ILE A 71 26.59 -5.14 -9.81
C ILE A 71 25.13 -4.70 -9.65
N VAL A 72 24.20 -5.37 -10.33
CA VAL A 72 22.77 -4.99 -10.30
C VAL A 72 22.20 -5.13 -8.89
N VAL A 73 22.45 -6.26 -8.22
CA VAL A 73 21.99 -6.47 -6.84
C VAL A 73 22.60 -5.45 -5.89
N GLY A 74 23.90 -5.16 -6.03
CA GLY A 74 24.58 -4.15 -5.22
C GLY A 74 23.94 -2.77 -5.33
N VAL A 75 23.65 -2.31 -6.55
CA VAL A 75 22.97 -1.03 -6.79
C VAL A 75 21.56 -1.01 -6.18
N VAL A 76 20.79 -2.08 -6.35
CA VAL A 76 19.43 -2.17 -5.79
C VAL A 76 19.44 -2.14 -4.26
N VAL A 77 20.37 -2.83 -3.62
CA VAL A 77 20.51 -2.84 -2.16
C VAL A 77 20.86 -1.45 -1.63
N ILE A 78 21.73 -0.71 -2.32
CA ILE A 78 22.07 0.67 -1.95
C ILE A 78 20.82 1.55 -2.02
N ILE A 79 20.05 1.48 -3.12
CA ILE A 79 18.81 2.25 -3.29
C ILE A 79 17.80 1.88 -2.20
N ALA A 80 17.61 0.59 -1.93
CA ALA A 80 16.71 0.10 -0.89
C ALA A 80 17.13 0.61 0.51
N GLY A 81 18.43 0.62 0.80
CA GLY A 81 18.97 1.18 2.05
C GLY A 81 18.67 2.68 2.19
N ILE A 82 18.85 3.46 1.13
CA ILE A 82 18.52 4.90 1.11
C ILE A 82 17.02 5.11 1.37
N LEU A 83 16.16 4.37 0.66
CA LEU A 83 14.71 4.45 0.84
C LEU A 83 14.29 4.05 2.27
N ALA A 84 14.92 3.02 2.85
CA ALA A 84 14.66 2.60 4.22
C ALA A 84 15.05 3.68 5.24
N MET A 85 16.19 4.36 5.03
CA MET A 85 16.60 5.49 5.87
C MET A 85 15.64 6.67 5.77
N MET A 86 15.15 6.99 4.57
CA MET A 86 14.13 8.02 4.36
C MET A 86 12.80 7.64 4.99
N GLY A 87 12.38 6.38 4.89
CA GLY A 87 11.16 5.89 5.54
C GLY A 87 11.27 6.00 7.07
N LYS A 88 12.41 5.58 7.63
CA LYS A 88 12.69 5.74 9.06
C LYS A 88 12.65 7.21 9.49
N SER A 89 13.22 8.14 8.72
CA SER A 89 13.21 9.56 9.08
C SER A 89 11.80 10.18 9.05
N ARG A 90 10.90 9.68 8.19
CA ARG A 90 9.48 10.07 8.19
C ARG A 90 8.73 9.53 9.39
N LEU A 91 8.95 8.26 9.76
CA LEU A 91 8.33 7.64 10.94
C LEU A 91 8.85 8.21 12.26
N SER A 92 10.11 8.66 12.31
CA SER A 92 10.69 9.33 13.48
C SER A 92 10.44 10.85 13.51
N GLY A 93 9.94 11.44 12.41
CA GLY A 93 9.58 12.86 12.31
C GLY A 93 8.17 13.17 12.82
N ASP A 94 7.26 12.18 12.80
CA ASP A 94 5.91 12.26 13.38
C ASP A 94 5.93 11.78 14.85
N GLY A 95 6.83 12.38 15.62
CA GLY A 95 6.92 12.26 17.09
C GLY A 95 6.39 13.50 17.81
N ALA A 96 5.39 14.19 17.26
CA ALA A 96 4.60 15.22 17.94
C ALA A 96 3.12 15.12 17.54
#